data_AF-A0A4Q5XZN7-F1
#
_entry.id   AF-A0A4Q5XZN7-F1
#
_cell.length_a   1.000
_cell.length_b   1.000
_cell.length_c   1.000
_cell.angle_alpha   90.00
_cell.angle_beta   90.00
_cell.angle_gamma   90.00
#
_symmetry.space_group_name_H-M   'P 1'
#
loop_
_entity.id
_entity.type
_entity.pdbx_description
1 polymer ?
#
loop_
_entity_poly.entity_id
_entity_poly.type
_entity_poly.pdbx_seq_one_letter_code
_entity_poly.pdbx_strand_id
1 'polypeptide(L)'
;MHKELTSRAFVVHCLDPWRAHRVISTRLNKTDRNDAQGLATLLARGNFPTTHVKSDDARRIRAVLQLRQLLLRKAVDIEHAVRMMRKSLGPPSAASFQSETSAEPLLRNSIELACAASESLREHYASIDRYVKSLAGQHPVCQRLMTVPGVDPMTALTFSPRSTILKGSNAPAT
;
A
#
# COMPACT_ATOMS: atom_id res chain seq x y z
N MET A 1 -3.61 12.56 16.09
CA MET A 1 -4.96 12.80 16.64
C MET A 1 -5.50 11.65 17.50
N HIS A 2 -6.10 10.54 17.01
CA HIS A 2 -6.70 9.50 17.88
C HIS A 2 -5.76 9.01 19.00
N LYS A 3 -4.56 8.51 18.63
CA LYS A 3 -3.56 8.03 19.59
C LYS A 3 -3.15 9.09 20.62
N GLU A 4 -3.02 10.33 20.17
CA GLU A 4 -2.58 11.46 21.00
C GLU A 4 -3.67 11.89 22.01
N LEU A 5 -4.93 11.92 21.57
CA LEU A 5 -6.06 12.22 22.44
C LEU A 5 -6.27 11.11 23.47
N THR A 6 -6.14 9.84 23.05
CA THR A 6 -6.17 8.71 23.99
C THR A 6 -5.01 8.78 24.99
N SER A 7 -3.79 9.15 24.58
CA SER A 7 -2.65 9.30 25.51
C SER A 7 -2.83 10.43 26.52
N ARG A 8 -3.65 11.43 26.19
CA ARG A 8 -4.05 12.52 27.09
C ARG A 8 -5.29 12.16 27.93
N ALA A 9 -5.67 10.88 27.99
CA ALA A 9 -6.81 10.36 28.73
C ALA A 9 -8.19 10.90 28.31
N PHE A 10 -8.33 11.42 27.08
CA PHE A 10 -9.64 11.75 26.54
C PHE A 10 -10.39 10.49 26.11
N VAL A 11 -11.71 10.49 26.33
CA VAL A 11 -12.60 9.50 25.72
C VAL A 11 -12.72 9.80 24.23
N VAL A 12 -12.19 8.90 23.40
CA VAL A 12 -12.19 9.07 21.93
C VAL A 12 -13.11 8.05 21.30
N HIS A 13 -14.12 8.53 20.57
CA HIS A 13 -14.98 7.70 19.74
C HIS A 13 -14.68 7.96 18.26
N CYS A 14 -14.26 6.93 17.52
CA CYS A 14 -14.17 7.00 16.06
C CYS A 14 -15.52 6.64 15.45
N LEU A 15 -16.21 7.63 14.90
CA LEU A 15 -17.50 7.45 14.23
C LEU A 15 -17.31 6.91 12.81
N ASP A 16 -18.26 6.09 12.35
CA ASP A 16 -18.38 5.78 10.93
C ASP A 16 -18.71 7.06 10.14
N PRO A 17 -17.85 7.50 9.19
CA PRO A 17 -18.03 8.77 8.52
C PRO A 17 -19.27 8.78 7.61
N TRP A 18 -19.62 7.66 7.00
CA TRP A 18 -20.78 7.54 6.11
C TRP A 18 -22.08 7.62 6.90
N ARG A 19 -22.16 6.89 8.01
CA ARG A 19 -23.36 6.90 8.86
C ARG A 19 -23.50 8.23 9.60
N ALA A 20 -22.40 8.83 10.05
CA ALA A 20 -22.41 10.18 10.63
C ALA A 20 -22.88 11.21 9.59
N HIS A 21 -22.33 11.15 8.37
CA HIS A 21 -22.74 12.05 7.29
C HIS A 21 -24.23 11.95 6.99
N ARG A 22 -24.78 10.73 6.90
CA ARG A 22 -26.21 10.51 6.63
C ARG A 22 -27.14 11.12 7.67
N VAL A 23 -26.71 11.23 8.93
CA VAL A 23 -27.49 11.87 10.00
C VAL A 23 -27.36 13.39 9.97
N ILE A 24 -26.17 13.91 9.64
CA ILE A 24 -25.89 15.35 9.62
C ILE A 24 -26.45 16.00 8.34
N SER A 25 -26.46 15.26 7.23
CA SER A 25 -26.92 15.72 5.92
C SER A 25 -28.44 15.92 5.82
N THR A 26 -29.20 15.55 6.84
CA THR A 26 -30.65 15.83 6.89
C THR A 26 -30.95 17.30 7.18
N ARG A 27 -29.95 18.08 7.60
CA ARG A 27 -30.11 19.52 7.84
C ARG A 27 -30.05 20.27 6.51
N LEU A 28 -31.00 21.18 6.31
CA LEU A 28 -31.15 21.97 5.08
C LEU A 28 -29.93 22.85 4.78
N ASN A 29 -29.29 23.39 5.84
CA ASN A 29 -28.17 24.32 5.71
C ASN A 29 -26.88 23.73 6.28
N LYS A 30 -25.87 23.54 5.42
CA LYS A 30 -24.53 23.11 5.81
C LYS A 30 -23.73 24.29 6.36
N THR A 31 -23.41 24.24 7.65
CA THR A 31 -22.51 25.18 8.32
C THR A 31 -21.69 24.41 9.36
N ASP A 32 -20.45 24.82 9.65
CA ASP A 32 -19.63 24.15 10.67
C ASP A 32 -20.32 24.09 12.04
N ARG A 33 -21.10 25.13 12.39
CA ARG A 33 -21.93 25.17 13.60
C ARG A 33 -22.99 24.08 13.60
N ASN A 34 -23.70 23.91 12.48
CA ASN A 34 -24.70 22.87 12.33
C ASN A 34 -24.06 21.47 12.28
N ASP A 35 -22.90 21.31 11.67
CA ASP A 35 -22.21 20.02 11.62
C ASP A 35 -21.75 19.60 13.03
N ALA A 36 -21.16 20.53 13.80
CA ALA A 36 -20.75 20.31 15.17
C ALA A 36 -21.94 19.95 16.09
N GLN A 37 -23.05 20.68 16.00
CA GLN A 37 -24.25 20.38 16.77
C GLN A 37 -24.90 19.06 16.33
N GLY A 38 -24.81 18.70 15.05
CA GLY A 38 -25.30 17.42 14.52
C GLY A 38 -24.53 16.24 15.10
N LEU A 39 -23.20 16.34 15.10
CA LEU A 39 -22.32 15.35 15.73
C LEU A 39 -22.55 15.24 17.24
N ALA A 40 -22.69 16.36 17.95
CA ALA A 40 -22.95 16.36 19.39
C ALA A 40 -24.29 15.68 19.74
N THR A 41 -25.33 15.95 18.96
CA THR A 41 -26.65 15.32 19.13
C THR A 41 -26.58 13.82 18.85
N LEU A 42 -25.83 13.40 17.84
CA LEU A 42 -25.60 11.99 17.51
C LEU A 42 -24.88 11.26 18.65
N LEU A 43 -23.84 11.87 19.23
CA LEU A 43 -23.11 11.31 20.38
C LEU A 43 -23.98 11.24 21.63
N ALA A 44 -24.75 12.29 21.95
CA ALA A 44 -25.60 12.35 23.13
C ALA A 44 -26.71 11.27 23.14
N ARG A 45 -27.14 10.81 21.97
CA ARG A 45 -28.15 9.74 21.83
C ARG A 45 -27.58 8.33 22.03
N GLY A 46 -26.25 8.16 22.15
CA GLY A 46 -25.60 6.87 22.40
C GLY A 46 -25.62 5.87 21.24
N ASN A 47 -26.55 6.02 20.29
CA ASN A 47 -26.69 5.15 19.11
C ASN A 47 -25.79 5.61 17.96
N PHE A 48 -24.48 5.54 18.17
CA PHE A 48 -23.50 5.82 17.11
C PHE A 48 -22.66 4.58 16.79
N PRO A 49 -22.54 4.23 15.51
CA PRO A 49 -21.70 3.11 15.08
C PRO A 49 -20.24 3.53 15.20
N THR A 50 -19.55 2.93 16.18
CA THR A 50 -18.11 3.08 16.32
C THR A 50 -17.41 2.26 15.24
N THR A 51 -16.34 2.82 14.68
CA THR A 51 -15.48 2.13 13.74
C THR A 51 -14.21 1.66 14.43
N HIS A 52 -13.76 0.48 14.02
CA HIS A 52 -12.51 -0.06 14.49
C HIS A 52 -11.32 0.71 13.88
N VAL A 53 -10.59 1.44 14.73
CA VAL A 53 -9.31 2.05 14.36
C VAL A 53 -8.26 0.95 14.20
N LYS A 54 -7.50 0.93 13.10
CA LYS A 54 -6.41 -0.04 12.90
C LYS A 54 -5.28 0.18 13.92
N SER A 55 -4.58 -0.88 14.35
CA SER A 55 -3.37 -0.72 15.15
C SER A 55 -2.23 -0.07 14.35
N ASP A 56 -1.25 0.44 15.09
CA ASP A 56 0.00 0.96 14.53
C ASP A 56 0.73 -0.13 13.73
N ASP A 57 0.82 -1.35 14.27
CA ASP A 57 1.44 -2.48 13.59
C ASP A 57 0.73 -2.82 12.26
N ALA A 58 -0.61 -2.86 12.27
CA ALA A 58 -1.38 -3.12 11.05
C ALA A 58 -1.19 -2.01 10.00
N ARG A 59 -1.02 -0.74 10.42
CA ARG A 59 -0.69 0.36 9.50
C ARG A 59 0.72 0.23 8.93
N ARG A 60 1.71 -0.11 9.76
CA ARG A 60 3.11 -0.31 9.35
C ARG A 60 3.25 -1.46 8.37
N ILE A 61 2.66 -2.62 8.68
CA ILE A 61 2.64 -3.78 7.77
C ILE A 61 1.99 -3.39 6.45
N ARG A 62 0.83 -2.74 6.49
CA ARG A 62 0.15 -2.29 5.27
C ARG A 62 1.02 -1.35 4.44
N ALA A 63 1.77 -0.44 5.06
CA ALA A 63 2.69 0.45 4.35
C ALA A 63 3.79 -0.35 3.63
N VAL A 64 4.37 -1.38 4.27
CA VAL A 64 5.37 -2.25 3.65
C VAL A 64 4.77 -3.04 2.47
N LEU A 65 3.57 -3.62 2.64
CA LEU A 65 2.88 -4.34 1.56
C LEU A 65 2.55 -3.41 0.37
N GLN A 66 2.16 -2.16 0.65
CA GLN A 66 1.93 -1.14 -0.37
C GLN A 66 3.22 -0.75 -1.10
N LEU A 67 4.32 -0.57 -0.37
CA LEU A 67 5.62 -0.28 -0.98
C LEU A 67 6.08 -1.41 -1.90
N ARG A 68 5.96 -2.68 -1.46
CA ARG A 68 6.24 -3.85 -2.30
C ARG A 68 5.46 -3.80 -3.62
N GLN A 69 4.15 -3.56 -3.54
CA GLN A 69 3.30 -3.47 -4.72
C GLN A 69 3.65 -2.28 -5.62
N LEU A 70 4.04 -1.15 -5.02
CA LEU A 70 4.46 0.04 -5.74
C LEU A 70 5.74 -0.21 -6.55
N LEU A 71 6.77 -0.81 -5.93
CA LEU A 71 8.04 -1.10 -6.60
C LEU A 71 7.84 -1.99 -7.83
N LEU A 72 7.05 -3.07 -7.70
CA LEU A 72 6.75 -3.95 -8.82
C LEU A 72 6.00 -3.21 -9.93
N ARG A 73 4.97 -2.42 -9.59
CA ARG A 73 4.24 -1.63 -10.58
C ARG A 73 5.17 -0.67 -11.31
N LYS A 74 6.08 0.01 -10.60
CA LYS A 74 7.00 0.96 -11.22
C LYS A 74 8.03 0.29 -12.12
N ALA A 75 8.55 -0.88 -11.76
CA ALA A 75 9.39 -1.66 -12.66
C ALA A 75 8.65 -2.03 -13.96
N VAL A 76 7.41 -2.52 -13.82
CA VAL A 76 6.56 -2.90 -14.97
C VAL A 76 6.18 -1.69 -15.83
N ASP A 77 5.85 -0.55 -15.22
CA ASP A 77 5.56 0.71 -15.94
C ASP A 77 6.76 1.13 -16.82
N ILE A 78 7.98 1.03 -16.29
CA ILE A 78 9.21 1.35 -17.02
C ILE A 78 9.46 0.35 -18.16
N GLU A 79 9.28 -0.95 -17.92
CA GLU A 79 9.41 -1.97 -18.97
C GLU A 79 8.40 -1.78 -20.10
N HIS A 80 7.18 -1.37 -19.77
CA HIS A 80 6.19 -0.99 -20.77
C HIS A 80 6.63 0.22 -21.58
N ALA A 81 7.16 1.26 -20.93
CA ALA A 81 7.74 2.41 -21.62
C ALA A 81 8.88 2.00 -22.56
N VAL A 82 9.82 1.16 -22.10
CA VAL A 82 10.90 0.61 -22.93
C VAL A 82 10.37 -0.18 -24.13
N ARG A 83 9.37 -1.03 -23.92
CA ARG A 83 8.74 -1.79 -25.01
C ARG A 83 8.10 -0.86 -26.05
N MET A 84 7.46 0.22 -25.61
CA MET A 84 6.88 1.22 -26.51
C MET A 84 7.94 1.99 -27.29
N MET A 85 9.04 2.40 -26.64
CA MET A 85 10.18 3.06 -27.30
C MET A 85 10.84 2.14 -28.36
N ARG A 86 10.95 0.84 -28.07
CA ARG A 86 11.45 -0.14 -29.04
C ARG A 86 10.50 -0.32 -30.23
N LYS A 87 9.18 -0.30 -30.01
CA LYS A 87 8.20 -0.36 -31.11
C LYS A 87 8.25 0.86 -32.03
N SER A 88 8.51 2.06 -31.49
CA SER A 88 8.67 3.26 -32.33
C SER A 88 9.89 3.20 -33.27
N LEU A 89 10.84 2.28 -33.03
CA LEU A 89 11.98 2.05 -33.91
C LEU A 89 11.67 1.11 -35.10
N GLY A 90 10.44 0.60 -35.23
CA GLY A 90 10.00 -0.27 -36.32
C GLY A 90 9.82 -1.75 -35.91
N PRO A 91 9.14 -2.56 -36.74
CA PRO A 91 8.91 -3.97 -36.45
C PRO A 91 10.21 -4.80 -36.51
N PRO A 92 10.30 -5.91 -35.76
CA PRO A 92 11.42 -6.83 -35.88
C PRO A 92 11.29 -7.60 -37.22
N SER A 93 11.86 -7.07 -38.30
CA SER A 93 12.00 -7.83 -39.56
C SER A 93 13.27 -8.67 -39.49
N ALA A 94 13.39 -9.74 -40.29
CA ALA A 94 14.61 -10.56 -40.32
C ALA A 94 15.89 -9.76 -40.71
N ALA A 95 15.75 -8.52 -41.21
CA ALA A 95 16.85 -7.59 -41.46
C ALA A 95 17.09 -6.57 -40.31
N SER A 96 16.20 -6.50 -39.31
CA SER A 96 16.23 -5.51 -38.22
C SER A 96 17.19 -5.86 -37.08
N PHE A 97 17.88 -7.00 -37.13
CA PHE A 97 19.04 -7.22 -36.26
C PHE A 97 20.14 -6.19 -36.52
N GLN A 98 20.13 -5.53 -37.69
CA GLN A 98 21.00 -4.39 -38.01
C GLN A 98 20.39 -3.02 -37.66
N SER A 99 19.09 -2.93 -37.33
CA SER A 99 18.43 -1.65 -37.02
C SER A 99 18.49 -1.29 -35.54
N GLU A 100 18.77 -2.23 -34.63
CA GLU A 100 19.21 -1.86 -33.28
C GLU A 100 20.46 -1.00 -33.36
N THR A 101 21.40 -1.31 -34.27
CA THR A 101 22.63 -0.55 -34.52
C THR A 101 22.40 0.82 -35.16
N SER A 102 21.21 1.08 -35.72
CA SER A 102 20.85 2.34 -36.38
C SER A 102 19.87 3.21 -35.58
N ALA A 103 19.53 2.82 -34.35
CA ALA A 103 18.82 3.70 -33.43
C ALA A 103 19.71 4.89 -33.08
N GLU A 104 19.16 6.11 -33.18
CA GLU A 104 19.83 7.34 -32.77
C GLU A 104 20.49 7.16 -31.39
N PRO A 105 21.77 7.51 -31.21
CA PRO A 105 22.51 7.27 -29.96
C PRO A 105 21.78 7.73 -28.69
N LEU A 106 20.98 8.80 -28.81
CA LEU A 106 20.13 9.34 -27.75
C LEU A 106 19.06 8.34 -27.27
N LEU A 107 18.42 7.63 -28.20
CA LEU A 107 17.35 6.68 -27.89
C LEU A 107 17.89 5.38 -27.31
N ARG A 108 19.07 4.92 -27.77
CA ARG A 108 19.79 3.79 -27.17
C ARG A 108 20.14 4.07 -25.70
N ASN A 109 20.79 5.19 -25.42
CA ASN A 109 21.19 5.55 -24.05
C ASN A 109 19.96 5.68 -23.13
N SER A 110 18.86 6.26 -23.63
CA SER A 110 17.61 6.37 -22.86
C SER A 110 16.99 5.01 -22.52
N ILE A 111 17.03 4.06 -23.46
CA ILE A 111 16.58 2.67 -23.22
C ILE A 111 17.46 1.98 -22.19
N GLU A 112 18.78 2.12 -22.27
CA GLU A 112 19.72 1.51 -21.33
C GLU A 112 19.52 2.03 -19.91
N LEU A 113 19.38 3.36 -19.74
CA LEU A 113 19.07 3.98 -18.44
C LEU A 113 17.73 3.50 -17.88
N ALA A 114 16.69 3.39 -18.71
CA ALA A 114 15.38 2.90 -18.29
C ALA A 114 15.43 1.41 -17.87
N CYS A 115 16.19 0.58 -18.60
CA CYS A 115 16.42 -0.82 -18.22
C CYS A 115 17.11 -0.92 -16.85
N ALA A 116 18.19 -0.16 -16.65
CA ALA A 116 18.91 -0.14 -15.37
C ALA A 116 18.01 0.32 -14.20
N ALA A 117 17.15 1.31 -14.42
CA ALA A 117 16.19 1.76 -13.42
C ALA A 117 15.14 0.67 -13.07
N SER A 118 14.61 -0.04 -14.07
CA SER A 118 13.67 -1.15 -13.82
C SER A 118 14.34 -2.30 -13.07
N GLU A 119 15.56 -2.66 -13.45
CA GLU A 119 16.34 -3.71 -12.78
C GLU A 119 16.57 -3.37 -11.30
N SER A 120 17.01 -2.15 -11.01
CA SER A 120 17.15 -1.69 -9.63
C SER A 120 15.83 -1.77 -8.85
N LEU A 121 14.71 -1.37 -9.44
CA LEU A 121 13.40 -1.49 -8.77
C LEU A 121 13.02 -2.96 -8.50
N ARG A 122 13.36 -3.89 -9.40
CA ARG A 122 13.15 -5.33 -9.21
C ARG A 122 14.01 -5.90 -8.10
N GLU A 123 15.25 -5.45 -7.96
CA GLU A 123 16.13 -5.84 -6.84
C GLU A 123 15.55 -5.39 -5.50
N HIS A 124 15.13 -4.13 -5.41
CA HIS A 124 14.48 -3.59 -4.22
C HIS A 124 13.16 -4.33 -3.92
N TYR A 125 12.37 -4.62 -4.95
CA TYR A 125 11.17 -5.46 -4.82
C TYR A 125 11.51 -6.84 -4.25
N ALA A 126 12.54 -7.52 -4.77
CA ALA A 126 12.95 -8.84 -4.29
C ALA A 126 13.46 -8.79 -2.85
N SER A 127 14.13 -7.71 -2.45
CA SER A 127 14.54 -7.48 -1.06
C SER A 127 13.33 -7.37 -0.12
N ILE A 128 12.36 -6.51 -0.47
CA ILE A 128 11.14 -6.34 0.33
C ILE A 128 10.27 -7.60 0.31
N ASP A 129 10.17 -8.30 -0.82
CA ASP A 129 9.43 -9.55 -0.93
C ASP A 129 9.99 -10.63 0.00
N ARG A 130 11.32 -10.79 0.05
CA ARG A 130 11.99 -11.67 1.02
C ARG A 130 11.71 -11.26 2.46
N TYR A 131 11.81 -9.97 2.77
CA TYR A 131 11.52 -9.45 4.10
C TYR A 131 10.08 -9.75 4.53
N VAL A 132 9.10 -9.50 3.66
CA VAL A 132 7.68 -9.75 3.93
C VAL A 132 7.40 -11.24 4.13
N LYS A 133 7.96 -12.11 3.28
CA LYS A 133 7.86 -13.57 3.43
C LYS A 133 8.45 -14.04 4.75
N SER A 134 9.62 -13.52 5.13
CA SER A 134 10.25 -13.81 6.42
C SER A 134 9.39 -13.37 7.59
N LEU A 135 8.82 -12.16 7.54
CA LEU A 135 7.93 -11.63 8.56
C LEU A 135 6.68 -12.51 8.75
N ALA A 136 6.06 -12.96 7.66
CA ALA A 136 4.95 -13.91 7.71
C ALA A 136 5.37 -15.27 8.26
N GLY A 137 6.55 -15.76 7.84
CA GLY A 137 7.10 -17.04 8.25
C GLY A 137 7.51 -17.11 9.72
N GLN A 138 7.77 -15.98 10.38
CA GLN A 138 8.10 -15.93 11.81
C GLN A 138 6.87 -15.80 12.70
N HIS A 139 5.70 -15.48 12.14
CA HIS A 139 4.50 -15.18 12.91
C HIS A 139 3.57 -16.40 13.01
N PRO A 140 3.30 -16.94 14.23
CA PRO A 140 2.50 -18.15 14.40
C PRO A 140 1.09 -18.08 13.80
N VAL A 141 0.45 -16.91 13.85
CA VAL A 141 -0.88 -16.73 13.25
C VAL A 141 -0.80 -16.74 11.73
N CYS A 142 0.25 -16.13 11.15
CA CYS A 142 0.42 -16.14 9.70
C CYS A 142 0.73 -17.55 9.20
N GLN A 143 1.61 -18.29 9.89
CA GLN A 143 1.86 -19.71 9.60
C GLN A 143 0.58 -20.53 9.62
N ARG A 144 -0.29 -20.34 10.63
CA ARG A 144 -1.59 -21.01 10.72
C ARG A 144 -2.55 -20.60 9.62
N LEU A 145 -2.55 -19.33 9.21
CA LEU A 145 -3.39 -18.86 8.09
C LEU A 145 -2.92 -19.47 6.77
N MET A 146 -1.60 -19.58 6.55
CA MET A 146 -0.99 -20.13 5.33
C MET A 146 -1.16 -21.66 5.19
N THR A 147 -1.69 -22.37 6.19
CA THR A 147 -2.08 -23.78 6.02
C THR A 147 -3.35 -23.94 5.20
N VAL A 148 -4.15 -22.87 5.08
CA VAL A 148 -5.35 -22.86 4.25
C VAL A 148 -4.95 -22.73 2.77
N PRO A 149 -5.44 -23.60 1.88
CA PRO A 149 -5.11 -23.53 0.47
C PRO A 149 -5.52 -22.17 -0.12
N GLY A 150 -4.59 -21.53 -0.83
CA GLY A 150 -4.78 -20.20 -1.43
C GLY A 150 -4.40 -19.02 -0.53
N VAL A 151 -4.03 -19.24 0.74
CA VAL A 151 -3.55 -18.17 1.62
C VAL A 151 -2.03 -18.05 1.53
N ASP A 152 -1.56 -16.95 0.95
CA ASP A 152 -0.14 -16.64 0.81
C ASP A 152 0.38 -15.75 1.97
N PRO A 153 1.70 -15.53 2.08
CA PRO A 153 2.29 -14.63 3.08
C PRO A 153 1.69 -13.22 3.10
N MET A 154 1.33 -12.68 1.93
CA MET A 154 0.77 -11.34 1.79
C MET A 154 -0.64 -11.26 2.37
N THR A 155 -1.47 -12.24 2.03
CA THR A 155 -2.84 -12.39 2.51
C THR A 155 -2.82 -12.65 4.01
N ALA A 156 -1.97 -13.56 4.48
CA ALA A 156 -1.81 -13.86 5.89
C ALA A 156 -1.44 -12.61 6.71
N LEU A 157 -0.46 -11.83 6.27
CA LEU A 157 -0.08 -10.57 6.96
C LEU A 157 -1.16 -9.50 6.89
N THR A 158 -1.95 -9.46 5.81
CA THR A 158 -3.06 -8.51 5.65
C THR A 158 -4.18 -8.77 6.65
N PHE A 159 -4.44 -10.05 6.95
CA PHE A 159 -5.52 -10.49 7.84
C PHE A 159 -5.05 -10.86 9.25
N SER A 160 -3.75 -10.84 9.52
CA SER A 160 -3.23 -11.18 10.84
C SER A 160 -3.73 -10.19 11.91
N PRO A 161 -4.18 -10.69 13.06
CA PRO A 161 -4.72 -9.86 14.14
C PRO A 161 -3.66 -8.99 14.83
N ARG A 162 -4.20 -8.04 15.60
CA ARG A 162 -3.64 -6.76 16.05
C ARG A 162 -2.35 -6.80 16.89
N SER A 163 -1.86 -7.97 17.30
CA SER A 163 -0.82 -8.11 18.31
C SER A 163 0.41 -8.85 17.79
N THR A 164 1.57 -8.21 17.90
CA THR A 164 2.89 -8.85 18.07
C THR A 164 3.69 -9.17 16.79
N ILE A 165 3.30 -8.69 15.62
CA ILE A 165 4.09 -8.98 14.40
C ILE A 165 5.42 -8.19 14.38
N LEU A 166 5.45 -6.98 14.93
CA LEU A 166 6.64 -6.11 14.92
C LEU A 166 7.46 -6.13 16.22
N LYS A 167 7.06 -6.92 17.24
CA LYS A 167 7.80 -7.01 18.52
C LYS A 167 9.09 -7.84 18.44
N GLY A 168 9.33 -8.56 17.33
CA GLY A 168 10.53 -9.38 17.12
C GLY A 168 11.36 -9.05 15.87
N SER A 169 10.95 -8.07 15.06
CA SER A 169 11.67 -7.74 13.82
C SER A 169 12.76 -6.70 14.10
N ASN A 170 14.01 -7.15 14.26
CA ASN A 170 15.17 -6.29 14.09
C ASN A 170 15.07 -5.64 12.69
N ALA A 171 15.21 -4.32 12.64
CA ALA A 171 15.31 -3.58 11.40
C ALA A 171 16.50 -4.13 10.57
N PRO A 172 16.42 -4.17 9.23
CA PRO A 172 17.60 -4.46 8.42
C PRO A 172 18.66 -3.41 8.75
N ALA A 173 19.83 -3.87 9.23
CA ALA A 173 20.99 -3.03 9.39
C ALA A 173 21.34 -2.44 8.01
N THR A 174 21.38 -1.11 7.96
CA THR A 174 21.90 -0.30 6.86
C THR A 174 23.37 -0.60 6.62
#